data_AF-U9SWQ9-F1
#
_entry.id   AF-U9SWQ9-F1
#
_cell.length_a   1.000
_cell.length_b   1.000
_cell.length_c   1.000
_cell.angle_alpha   90.00
_cell.angle_beta   90.00
_cell.angle_gamma   90.00
#
_symmetry.space_group_name_H-M   'P 1'
#
loop_
_entity.id
_entity.type
_entity.pdbx_description
1 polymer ?
#
loop_
_entity_poly.entity_id
_entity_poly.type
_entity_poly.pdbx_seq_one_letter_code
_entity_poly.pdbx_strand_id
1 'polypeptide(L)'
;MEFTNENNFDPTSKLKSSPVPISFLPFNNEKLKCNNCGNKYTVTNLYRQKYCKQCLLSYIEKITDNDVYLDVNIITNNTPCIEHELTRNINFLTSNIQEWCKNCSEISYFKNYYDHVNTTMQYLNIEKDCKLCGKLTDKNSFGFKMCSNCYLISSEWVESTFIDKHIPILYLPWWDASNKHRVCNRNLKFLTNCQKWCSYCFIVYVGCRYCLTTNIIFGITNQTHCKKCKRVSKIDIDLTNTSSGNQNIDEFLISTRTNTDSYDKIAGYMNNINDNSDPLNVYNFIEREIKNVNSKRTMEWIPYSQISNLEKIAEGGFGIIYKAIWLKKTPVAVKRFSNTQEISECFLNEVRSLHRCYDTVFIVKYYGITQDPVIKDYMLIMEYASGGNLHDYLKENFTNIKWITKLAILCQICDG
;
A
#
# COMPACT_ATOMS: atom_id res chain seq x y z
N MET A 1 -37.46 -14.05 -5.04
CA MET A 1 -36.82 -13.30 -6.14
C MET A 1 -35.57 -14.05 -6.50
N GLU A 2 -35.51 -14.46 -7.76
CA GLU A 2 -34.56 -15.43 -8.31
C GLU A 2 -33.10 -15.01 -8.07
N PHE A 3 -32.29 -15.99 -7.66
CA PHE A 3 -30.84 -15.93 -7.71
C PHE A 3 -30.42 -15.71 -9.17
N THR A 4 -30.10 -14.48 -9.53
CA THR A 4 -29.41 -14.19 -10.78
C THR A 4 -28.02 -14.83 -10.68
N ASN A 5 -27.73 -15.75 -11.60
CA ASN A 5 -26.42 -16.36 -11.81
C ASN A 5 -25.30 -15.31 -11.63
N GLU A 6 -24.27 -15.65 -10.87
CA GLU A 6 -23.00 -14.92 -10.83
C GLU A 6 -22.52 -14.71 -12.27
N ASN A 7 -22.78 -13.52 -12.83
CA ASN A 7 -22.22 -13.14 -14.11
C ASN A 7 -20.70 -13.25 -13.99
N ASN A 8 -20.10 -14.04 -14.87
CA ASN A 8 -18.68 -14.33 -14.94
C ASN A 8 -17.87 -13.03 -15.15
N PHE A 9 -17.55 -12.31 -14.06
CA PHE A 9 -16.82 -11.06 -14.12
C PHE A 9 -15.38 -11.35 -14.54
N ASP A 10 -15.02 -10.97 -15.76
CA ASP A 10 -13.64 -11.03 -16.26
C ASP A 10 -13.03 -9.62 -16.29
N PRO A 11 -12.02 -9.33 -15.45
CA PRO A 11 -11.40 -8.02 -15.39
C PRO A 11 -10.70 -7.61 -16.70
N THR A 12 -10.36 -8.57 -17.57
CA THR A 12 -9.70 -8.35 -18.86
C THR A 12 -10.19 -9.39 -19.89
N SER A 13 -11.47 -9.33 -20.26
CA SER A 13 -12.14 -10.33 -21.12
C SER A 13 -11.51 -10.57 -22.50
N LYS A 14 -10.68 -9.64 -22.97
CA LYS A 14 -9.94 -9.75 -24.24
C LYS A 14 -8.58 -10.44 -24.11
N LEU A 15 -8.13 -10.68 -22.88
CA LEU A 15 -6.91 -11.43 -22.59
C LEU A 15 -7.31 -12.78 -21.99
N LYS A 16 -6.60 -13.86 -22.26
CA LYS A 16 -6.78 -15.12 -21.52
C LYS A 16 -5.82 -15.21 -20.33
N SER A 17 -6.06 -16.17 -19.45
CA SER A 17 -5.10 -16.51 -18.40
C SER A 17 -4.01 -17.38 -19.01
N SER A 18 -2.75 -17.03 -18.79
CA SER A 18 -1.63 -17.82 -19.32
C SER A 18 -1.65 -19.25 -18.77
N PRO A 19 -1.29 -20.27 -19.59
CA PRO A 19 -1.14 -21.65 -19.11
C PRO A 19 0.09 -21.82 -18.22
N VAL A 20 1.09 -20.93 -18.34
CA VAL A 20 2.34 -20.97 -17.58
C VAL A 20 2.62 -19.63 -16.86
N PRO A 21 3.38 -19.61 -15.74
CA PRO A 21 3.66 -18.36 -15.04
C PRO A 21 4.47 -17.35 -15.89
N ILE A 22 3.96 -16.12 -15.99
CA ILE A 22 4.65 -14.97 -16.58
C ILE A 22 5.71 -14.46 -15.60
N SER A 23 6.91 -15.04 -15.72
CA SER A 23 7.99 -14.87 -14.75
C SER A 23 9.07 -13.86 -15.21
N PHE A 24 9.02 -13.44 -16.48
CA PHE A 24 9.99 -12.51 -17.07
C PHE A 24 9.78 -11.05 -16.67
N LEU A 25 8.62 -10.68 -16.13
CA LEU A 25 8.32 -9.35 -15.59
C LEU A 25 8.62 -9.28 -14.08
N PRO A 26 9.39 -8.30 -13.58
CA PRO A 26 9.57 -8.13 -12.15
C PRO A 26 8.30 -7.60 -11.47
N PHE A 27 8.13 -7.93 -10.20
CA PHE A 27 7.19 -7.22 -9.31
C PHE A 27 7.88 -6.11 -8.52
N ASN A 28 9.18 -6.30 -8.26
CA ASN A 28 10.07 -5.33 -7.64
C ASN A 28 10.92 -4.68 -8.74
N ASN A 29 10.60 -3.44 -9.09
CA ASN A 29 11.31 -2.71 -10.14
C ASN A 29 12.66 -2.15 -9.72
N GLU A 30 13.05 -2.23 -8.45
CA GLU A 30 14.41 -1.84 -8.01
C GLU A 30 15.44 -2.92 -8.35
N LYS A 31 15.03 -4.18 -8.48
CA LYS A 31 15.96 -5.27 -8.82
C LYS A 31 16.58 -5.06 -10.20
N LEU A 32 17.90 -5.28 -10.28
CA LEU A 32 18.66 -5.20 -11.52
C LEU A 32 18.74 -6.55 -12.26
N LYS A 33 18.68 -7.65 -11.52
CA LYS A 33 18.81 -9.02 -12.02
C LYS A 33 17.49 -9.78 -11.89
N CYS A 34 17.21 -10.64 -12.86
CA CYS A 34 16.05 -11.50 -12.90
C CYS A 34 16.09 -12.53 -11.76
N ASN A 35 14.99 -12.66 -11.03
CA ASN A 35 14.89 -13.63 -9.94
C ASN A 35 14.97 -15.09 -10.39
N ASN A 36 14.70 -15.39 -11.67
CA ASN A 36 14.64 -16.78 -12.15
C ASN A 36 15.94 -17.25 -12.80
N CYS A 37 16.58 -16.39 -13.60
CA CYS A 37 17.79 -16.76 -14.35
C CYS A 37 19.03 -15.95 -13.99
N GLY A 38 18.94 -14.96 -13.08
CA GLY A 38 20.08 -14.12 -12.68
C GLY A 38 20.55 -13.09 -13.71
N ASN A 39 20.07 -13.15 -14.96
CA ASN A 39 20.43 -12.19 -16.00
C ASN A 39 19.90 -10.78 -15.71
N LYS A 40 20.58 -9.76 -16.20
CA LYS A 40 20.14 -8.36 -16.06
C LYS A 40 18.80 -8.14 -16.77
N TYR A 41 17.90 -7.39 -16.14
CA TYR A 41 16.67 -6.95 -16.79
C TYR A 41 16.97 -5.99 -17.94
N THR A 42 16.27 -6.18 -19.06
CA THR A 42 16.16 -5.18 -20.14
C THR A 42 15.03 -4.22 -19.80
N VAL A 43 15.07 -3.00 -20.34
CA VAL A 43 14.00 -2.00 -20.19
C VAL A 43 13.33 -1.77 -21.54
N THR A 44 12.03 -1.50 -21.54
CA THR A 44 11.30 -1.10 -22.74
C THR A 44 11.64 0.33 -23.17
N ASN A 45 11.48 0.64 -24.45
CA ASN A 45 11.87 1.94 -25.01
C ASN A 45 10.99 3.11 -24.58
N LEU A 46 9.68 2.88 -24.49
CA LEU A 46 8.76 3.91 -24.01
C LEU A 46 8.86 3.90 -22.49
N TYR A 47 7.99 3.23 -21.75
CA TYR A 47 7.86 3.45 -20.31
C TYR A 47 8.93 2.80 -19.41
N ARG A 48 10.12 2.48 -19.95
CA ARG A 48 11.27 1.90 -19.21
C ARG A 48 10.90 0.69 -18.34
N GLN A 49 9.91 -0.08 -18.77
CA GLN A 49 9.40 -1.24 -18.03
C GLN A 49 10.43 -2.35 -18.09
N LYS A 50 10.74 -2.95 -16.94
CA LYS A 50 11.75 -4.02 -16.88
C LYS A 50 11.16 -5.35 -17.34
N TYR A 51 11.92 -6.10 -18.12
CA TYR A 51 11.61 -7.48 -18.50
C TYR A 51 12.88 -8.29 -18.79
N CYS A 52 12.84 -9.60 -18.59
CA CYS A 52 13.98 -10.48 -18.82
C CYS A 52 13.88 -11.17 -20.18
N LYS A 53 14.76 -10.81 -21.13
CA LYS A 53 14.79 -11.41 -22.47
C LYS A 53 14.92 -12.94 -22.46
N GLN A 54 15.77 -13.49 -21.60
CA GLN A 54 15.97 -14.95 -21.54
C GLN A 54 14.73 -15.68 -21.03
N CYS A 55 14.11 -15.18 -19.95
CA CYS A 55 12.88 -15.77 -19.43
C CYS A 55 11.68 -15.54 -20.36
N LEU A 56 11.69 -14.48 -21.17
CA LEU A 56 10.69 -14.26 -22.20
C LEU A 56 10.80 -15.30 -23.32
N LEU A 57 12.01 -15.57 -23.80
CA LEU A 57 12.26 -16.62 -24.79
C LEU A 57 11.74 -17.97 -24.28
N SER A 58 12.15 -18.37 -23.07
CA SER A 58 11.68 -19.61 -22.44
C SER A 58 10.18 -19.63 -22.10
N TYR A 59 9.51 -18.47 -22.07
CA TYR A 59 8.06 -18.39 -21.90
C TYR A 59 7.34 -18.62 -23.23
N ILE A 60 7.81 -18.00 -24.31
CA ILE A 60 7.27 -18.17 -25.66
C ILE A 60 7.37 -19.63 -26.10
N GLU A 61 8.52 -20.29 -25.86
CA GLU A 61 8.74 -21.71 -26.16
C GLU A 61 7.74 -22.65 -25.45
N LYS A 62 7.11 -22.21 -24.35
CA LYS A 62 6.16 -23.01 -23.57
C LYS A 62 4.69 -22.78 -23.95
N ILE A 63 4.38 -21.74 -24.72
CA ILE A 63 3.02 -21.46 -25.17
C ILE A 63 2.84 -22.06 -26.56
N THR A 64 1.86 -22.95 -26.69
CA THR A 64 1.61 -23.69 -27.92
C THR A 64 0.33 -23.27 -28.65
N ASP A 65 -0.52 -22.48 -28.01
CA ASP A 65 -1.75 -21.94 -28.60
C ASP A 65 -1.55 -20.50 -29.11
N ASN A 66 -2.56 -19.97 -29.81
CA ASN A 66 -2.55 -18.62 -30.39
C ASN A 66 -3.34 -17.61 -29.54
N ASP A 67 -3.54 -17.89 -28.24
CA ASP A 67 -4.34 -17.01 -27.39
C ASP A 67 -3.55 -15.77 -26.94
N VAL A 68 -4.26 -14.67 -26.71
CA VAL A 68 -3.65 -13.40 -26.28
C VAL A 68 -3.58 -13.34 -24.76
N TYR A 69 -2.38 -13.44 -24.21
CA TYR A 69 -2.14 -13.41 -22.76
C TYR A 69 -1.67 -12.06 -22.22
N LEU A 70 -1.11 -11.24 -23.10
CA LEU A 70 -0.39 -10.01 -22.78
C LEU A 70 -0.87 -8.93 -23.73
N ASP A 71 -1.13 -7.75 -23.17
CA ASP A 71 -1.29 -6.54 -23.97
C ASP A 71 0.11 -5.92 -24.12
N VAL A 72 0.78 -6.24 -25.22
CA VAL A 72 2.18 -5.88 -25.49
C VAL A 72 2.28 -5.16 -26.82
N ASN A 73 3.21 -4.22 -26.92
CA ASN A 73 3.56 -3.59 -28.20
C ASN A 73 4.99 -3.94 -28.57
N ILE A 74 5.16 -4.59 -29.71
CA ILE A 74 6.45 -5.02 -30.23
C ILE A 74 6.71 -4.32 -31.56
N ILE A 75 7.89 -3.75 -31.68
CA ILE A 75 8.40 -3.14 -32.91
C ILE A 75 9.59 -3.94 -33.44
N THR A 76 9.84 -3.82 -34.73
CA THR A 76 11.07 -4.35 -35.33
C THR A 76 12.21 -3.35 -35.17
N ASN A 77 13.39 -3.85 -34.82
CA ASN A 77 14.62 -3.08 -34.77
C ASN A 77 15.23 -2.98 -36.17
N ASN A 78 16.04 -1.95 -36.40
CA ASN A 78 16.68 -1.68 -37.70
C ASN A 78 17.77 -2.72 -38.09
N THR A 79 17.79 -3.89 -37.47
CA THR A 79 18.79 -4.94 -37.66
C THR A 79 18.25 -6.07 -38.52
N PRO A 80 18.92 -6.44 -39.63
CA PRO A 80 18.57 -7.62 -40.41
C PRO A 80 18.56 -8.87 -39.53
N CYS A 81 17.52 -9.69 -39.64
CA CYS A 81 17.39 -10.93 -38.89
C CYS A 81 17.35 -12.12 -39.84
N ILE A 82 18.23 -13.09 -39.63
CA ILE A 82 18.29 -14.31 -40.42
C ILE A 82 16.97 -15.09 -40.36
N GLU A 83 16.29 -15.07 -39.20
CA GLU A 83 15.02 -15.78 -39.01
C GLU A 83 13.83 -15.12 -39.74
N HIS A 84 13.92 -13.83 -40.06
CA HIS A 84 12.79 -13.05 -40.58
C HIS A 84 13.06 -12.35 -41.92
N GLU A 85 14.28 -12.47 -42.46
CA GLU A 85 14.73 -11.89 -43.75
C GLU A 85 14.09 -10.53 -44.08
N LEU A 86 13.56 -10.34 -45.30
CA LEU A 86 12.90 -9.11 -45.76
C LEU A 86 11.40 -9.02 -45.36
N THR A 87 10.86 -9.99 -44.62
CA THR A 87 9.42 -10.04 -44.30
C THR A 87 9.00 -9.02 -43.24
N ARG A 88 9.94 -8.56 -42.40
CA ARG A 88 9.72 -7.49 -41.42
C ARG A 88 10.45 -6.23 -41.86
N ASN A 89 9.69 -5.16 -42.08
CA ASN A 89 10.23 -3.83 -42.33
C ASN A 89 10.29 -2.99 -41.04
N ILE A 90 10.90 -1.80 -41.12
CA ILE A 90 11.06 -0.89 -39.98
C ILE A 90 9.74 -0.44 -39.33
N ASN A 91 8.63 -0.57 -40.05
CA ASN A 91 7.28 -0.19 -39.59
C ASN A 91 6.50 -1.40 -39.05
N PHE A 92 7.10 -2.59 -38.99
CA PHE A 92 6.42 -3.77 -38.48
C PHE A 92 6.10 -3.60 -36.99
N LEU A 93 4.82 -3.74 -36.68
CA LEU A 93 4.23 -3.57 -35.36
C LEU A 93 3.34 -4.79 -35.08
N THR A 94 3.55 -5.45 -33.94
CA THR A 94 2.70 -6.57 -33.53
C THR A 94 2.35 -6.50 -32.06
N SER A 95 1.19 -7.07 -31.73
CA SER A 95 0.75 -7.29 -30.34
C SER A 95 0.82 -8.76 -29.93
N ASN A 96 1.26 -9.64 -30.84
CA ASN A 96 1.42 -11.06 -30.56
C ASN A 96 2.81 -11.31 -29.95
N ILE A 97 2.85 -11.78 -28.70
CA ILE A 97 4.12 -12.07 -28.01
C ILE A 97 4.91 -13.20 -28.67
N GLN A 98 4.26 -14.16 -29.35
CA GLN A 98 4.92 -15.27 -30.03
C GLN A 98 5.71 -14.81 -31.26
N GLU A 99 5.39 -13.65 -31.81
CA GLU A 99 6.14 -13.04 -32.91
C GLU A 99 7.41 -12.31 -32.42
N TRP A 100 7.67 -12.25 -31.11
CA TRP A 100 8.87 -11.62 -30.58
C TRP A 100 10.13 -12.42 -30.98
N CYS A 101 11.07 -11.74 -31.63
CA CYS A 101 12.38 -12.30 -31.99
C CYS A 101 13.48 -11.65 -31.16
N LYS A 102 14.37 -12.46 -30.58
CA LYS A 102 15.49 -11.96 -29.77
C LYS A 102 16.46 -11.05 -30.55
N ASN A 103 16.56 -11.24 -31.87
CA ASN A 103 17.54 -10.59 -32.73
C ASN A 103 17.02 -9.31 -33.39
N CYS A 104 15.71 -9.20 -33.67
CA CYS A 104 15.15 -8.03 -34.35
C CYS A 104 13.86 -7.47 -33.74
N SER A 105 13.40 -7.95 -32.58
CA SER A 105 12.24 -7.38 -31.92
C SER A 105 12.63 -6.61 -30.66
N GLU A 106 11.99 -5.46 -30.50
CA GLU A 106 12.03 -4.67 -29.28
C GLU A 106 10.64 -4.44 -28.73
N ILE A 107 10.50 -4.61 -27.42
CA ILE A 107 9.25 -4.37 -26.73
C ILE A 107 9.19 -2.88 -26.41
N SER A 108 8.26 -2.17 -27.05
CA SER A 108 8.03 -0.75 -26.80
C SER A 108 7.39 -0.54 -25.43
N TYR A 109 6.41 -1.38 -25.10
CA TYR A 109 5.74 -1.38 -23.80
C TYR A 109 4.87 -2.62 -23.58
N PHE A 110 4.54 -2.86 -22.31
CA PHE A 110 3.45 -3.73 -21.86
C PHE A 110 2.33 -2.86 -21.29
N LYS A 111 1.11 -3.01 -21.78
CA LYS A 111 -0.02 -2.22 -21.31
C LYS A 111 -0.55 -2.73 -19.98
N ASN A 112 -0.64 -4.04 -19.77
CA ASN A 112 -1.08 -4.64 -18.50
C ASN A 112 0.02 -4.68 -17.41
N TYR A 113 1.05 -3.84 -17.53
CA TYR A 113 2.15 -3.70 -16.56
C TYR A 113 2.32 -2.22 -16.20
N TYR A 114 2.11 -1.87 -14.95
CA TYR A 114 2.08 -0.48 -14.49
C TYR A 114 3.20 -0.20 -13.47
N ASP A 115 3.92 0.91 -13.68
CA ASP A 115 4.90 1.42 -12.73
C ASP A 115 4.82 2.95 -12.65
N HIS A 116 4.27 3.44 -11.54
CA HIS A 116 3.99 4.85 -11.34
C HIS A 116 5.17 5.80 -11.67
N VAL A 117 6.39 5.43 -11.30
CA VAL A 117 7.57 6.32 -11.42
C VAL A 117 7.98 6.52 -12.87
N ASN A 118 7.96 5.46 -13.67
CA ASN A 118 8.43 5.53 -15.05
C ASN A 118 7.32 6.02 -15.99
N THR A 119 6.06 5.77 -15.63
CA THR A 119 4.91 6.08 -16.46
C THR A 119 4.55 7.58 -16.51
N THR A 120 4.92 8.36 -15.49
CA THR A 120 4.63 9.81 -15.41
C THR A 120 5.60 10.70 -16.20
N MET A 121 6.75 10.19 -16.64
CA MET A 121 7.81 11.01 -17.24
C MET A 121 7.77 11.13 -18.78
N GLN A 122 6.73 10.61 -19.45
CA GLN A 122 6.75 10.49 -20.91
C GLN A 122 5.50 11.06 -21.59
N TYR A 123 5.69 12.21 -22.22
CA TYR A 123 4.73 12.86 -23.11
C TYR A 123 4.82 12.20 -24.50
N LEU A 124 4.13 11.08 -24.67
CA LEU A 124 4.01 10.43 -25.98
C LEU A 124 2.54 10.46 -26.42
N ASN A 125 2.31 10.80 -27.70
CA ASN A 125 1.04 10.58 -28.36
C ASN A 125 0.85 9.06 -28.51
N ILE A 126 0.08 8.47 -27.61
CA ILE A 126 -0.28 7.05 -27.67
C ILE A 126 -1.61 6.93 -28.39
N GLU A 127 -1.75 5.81 -29.10
CA GLU A 127 -2.81 5.44 -30.05
C GLU A 127 -4.21 5.97 -29.70
N LYS A 128 -4.90 6.44 -30.74
CA LYS A 128 -6.26 7.00 -30.64
C LYS A 128 -7.30 5.94 -30.24
N ASP A 129 -7.02 4.67 -30.52
CA ASP A 129 -7.94 3.55 -30.33
C ASP A 129 -7.30 2.44 -29.49
N CYS A 130 -8.10 1.77 -28.66
CA CYS A 130 -7.65 0.61 -27.89
C CYS A 130 -7.46 -0.61 -28.79
N LYS A 131 -6.26 -1.21 -28.83
CA LYS A 131 -5.99 -2.42 -29.64
C LYS A 131 -6.86 -3.63 -29.32
N LEU A 132 -7.33 -3.74 -28.07
CA LEU A 132 -8.11 -4.89 -27.61
C LEU A 132 -9.58 -4.84 -28.04
N CYS A 133 -10.17 -3.64 -28.18
CA CYS A 133 -11.60 -3.50 -28.48
C CYS A 133 -11.94 -2.52 -29.61
N GLY A 134 -10.95 -1.82 -30.17
CA GLY A 134 -11.11 -0.83 -31.24
C GLY A 134 -11.82 0.47 -30.84
N LYS A 135 -12.20 0.65 -29.57
CA LYS A 135 -12.86 1.87 -29.10
C LYS A 135 -11.86 3.02 -28.96
N LEU A 136 -12.29 4.22 -29.35
CA LEU A 136 -11.57 5.48 -29.15
C LEU A 136 -11.25 5.69 -27.67
N THR A 137 -9.97 5.85 -27.37
CA THR A 137 -9.49 6.39 -26.09
C THR A 137 -9.40 7.91 -26.20
N ASP A 138 -9.89 8.61 -25.18
CA ASP A 138 -10.11 10.06 -25.16
C ASP A 138 -9.01 10.90 -25.85
N LYS A 139 -9.42 11.82 -26.72
CA LYS A 139 -8.62 12.38 -27.84
C LYS A 139 -7.48 13.33 -27.43
N ASN A 140 -7.45 13.82 -26.19
CA ASN A 140 -6.65 14.99 -25.80
C ASN A 140 -5.67 14.77 -24.64
N SER A 141 -5.36 13.52 -24.30
CA SER A 141 -4.54 13.23 -23.12
C SER A 141 -3.18 12.67 -23.45
N PHE A 142 -2.15 13.25 -22.84
CA PHE A 142 -0.78 12.77 -22.89
C PHE A 142 -0.54 11.67 -21.84
N GLY A 143 0.26 10.66 -22.19
CA GLY A 143 0.74 9.63 -21.25
C GLY A 143 0.01 8.29 -21.31
N PHE A 144 0.45 7.37 -20.46
CA PHE A 144 -0.05 6.00 -20.41
C PHE A 144 -1.47 5.94 -19.83
N LYS A 145 -2.40 5.42 -20.61
CA LYS A 145 -3.81 5.26 -20.22
C LYS A 145 -4.30 3.84 -20.34
N MET A 146 -5.24 3.42 -19.49
CA MET A 146 -5.95 2.15 -19.66
C MET A 146 -7.31 2.35 -20.32
N CYS A 147 -7.73 1.40 -21.17
CA CYS A 147 -9.08 1.42 -21.74
C CYS A 147 -10.10 0.94 -20.71
N SER A 148 -11.02 1.80 -20.28
CA SER A 148 -12.07 1.48 -19.30
C SER A 148 -12.93 0.28 -19.69
N ASN A 149 -13.11 0.02 -20.98
CA ASN A 149 -13.88 -1.12 -21.49
C ASN A 149 -13.10 -2.45 -21.45
N CYS A 150 -11.78 -2.43 -21.37
CA CYS A 150 -10.94 -3.63 -21.39
C CYS A 150 -10.27 -3.94 -20.05
N TYR A 151 -10.17 -2.93 -19.18
CA TYR A 151 -9.52 -3.00 -17.89
C TYR A 151 -10.54 -2.69 -16.80
N LEU A 152 -11.31 -3.70 -16.42
CA LEU A 152 -12.39 -3.59 -15.44
C LEU A 152 -11.84 -3.83 -14.03
N ILE A 153 -11.94 -2.80 -13.20
CA ILE A 153 -11.67 -2.90 -11.76
C ILE A 153 -12.92 -3.48 -11.08
N SER A 154 -12.72 -4.23 -10.02
CA SER A 154 -13.80 -4.67 -9.13
C SER A 154 -13.33 -4.64 -7.69
N SER A 155 -14.26 -4.80 -6.76
CA SER A 155 -13.98 -4.89 -5.33
C SER A 155 -14.76 -6.03 -4.71
N GLU A 156 -14.31 -6.49 -3.55
CA GLU A 156 -15.08 -7.36 -2.67
C GLU A 156 -14.69 -7.14 -1.21
N TRP A 157 -15.51 -7.63 -0.29
CA TRP A 157 -15.21 -7.63 1.14
C TRP A 157 -14.75 -9.02 1.57
N VAL A 158 -13.71 -9.07 2.39
CA VAL A 158 -13.20 -10.32 2.98
C VAL A 158 -13.01 -10.15 4.48
N GLU A 159 -12.99 -11.24 5.21
CA GLU A 159 -12.63 -11.24 6.62
C GLU A 159 -11.12 -10.94 6.78
N SER A 160 -10.83 -10.01 7.70
CA SER A 160 -9.47 -9.76 8.16
C SER A 160 -9.04 -10.87 9.12
N THR A 161 -7.80 -11.32 9.01
CA THR A 161 -7.22 -12.28 9.98
C THR A 161 -6.52 -11.57 11.13
N PHE A 162 -6.49 -10.24 11.10
CA PHE A 162 -5.81 -9.40 12.08
C PHE A 162 -6.78 -8.65 13.01
N ILE A 163 -8.04 -8.46 12.58
CA ILE A 163 -9.11 -7.82 13.35
C ILE A 163 -10.45 -8.48 12.99
N ASP A 164 -11.45 -8.45 13.89
CA ASP A 164 -12.78 -9.02 13.64
C ASP A 164 -13.65 -8.07 12.80
N LYS A 165 -13.15 -7.71 11.62
CA LYS A 165 -13.82 -6.80 10.68
C LYS A 165 -13.61 -7.25 9.25
N HIS A 166 -14.58 -6.90 8.41
CA HIS A 166 -14.41 -7.02 6.97
C HIS A 166 -13.53 -5.89 6.43
N ILE A 167 -12.66 -6.25 5.50
CA ILE A 167 -11.77 -5.33 4.80
C ILE A 167 -12.00 -5.42 3.29
N PRO A 168 -11.88 -4.30 2.55
CA PRO A 168 -12.07 -4.34 1.12
C PRO A 168 -10.81 -4.87 0.41
N ILE A 169 -11.02 -5.67 -0.63
CA ILE A 169 -10.05 -5.98 -1.66
C ILE A 169 -10.45 -5.25 -2.92
N LEU A 170 -9.50 -4.56 -3.53
CA LEU A 170 -9.63 -3.98 -4.85
C LEU A 170 -8.84 -4.80 -5.88
N TYR A 171 -9.52 -5.23 -6.93
CA TYR A 171 -8.97 -6.05 -8.00
C TYR A 171 -8.55 -5.18 -9.18
N LEU A 172 -7.24 -5.02 -9.35
CA LEU A 172 -6.68 -4.30 -10.48
C LEU A 172 -6.45 -5.25 -11.68
N PRO A 173 -6.93 -4.88 -12.88
CA PRO A 173 -6.76 -5.65 -14.11
C PRO A 173 -5.34 -5.56 -14.71
N TRP A 174 -4.34 -5.12 -13.94
CA TRP A 174 -2.94 -5.00 -14.38
C TRP A 174 -1.95 -5.34 -13.27
N TRP A 175 -0.70 -5.53 -13.66
CA TRP A 175 0.42 -5.86 -12.80
C TRP A 175 1.06 -4.59 -12.25
N ASP A 176 0.85 -4.32 -10.96
CA ASP A 176 1.44 -3.17 -10.28
C ASP A 176 2.88 -3.51 -9.86
N ALA A 177 3.84 -2.90 -10.54
CA ALA A 177 5.27 -3.07 -10.26
C ALA A 177 5.87 -1.88 -9.47
N SER A 178 5.02 -1.00 -8.92
CA SER A 178 5.46 0.18 -8.16
C SER A 178 6.10 -0.24 -6.84
N ASN A 179 7.24 0.35 -6.47
CA ASN A 179 7.92 0.00 -5.20
C ASN A 179 7.55 0.94 -4.04
N LYS A 180 6.91 2.07 -4.34
CA LYS A 180 6.47 3.05 -3.34
C LYS A 180 4.97 2.98 -3.14
N HIS A 181 4.56 3.04 -1.89
CA HIS A 181 3.16 3.18 -1.54
C HIS A 181 2.68 4.60 -1.86
N ARG A 182 1.67 4.77 -2.71
CA ARG A 182 1.23 6.10 -3.16
C ARG A 182 0.70 7.00 -2.04
N VAL A 183 0.05 6.42 -1.02
CA VAL A 183 -0.55 7.20 0.05
C VAL A 183 0.52 7.80 0.97
N CYS A 184 1.43 6.96 1.49
CA CYS A 184 2.38 7.37 2.52
C CYS A 184 3.81 7.58 1.99
N ASN A 185 4.04 7.38 0.68
CA ASN A 185 5.33 7.52 0.00
C ASN A 185 6.48 6.67 0.58
N ARG A 186 6.17 5.66 1.41
CA ARG A 186 7.16 4.73 1.97
C ARG A 186 7.42 3.58 0.99
N ASN A 187 8.62 3.01 1.04
CA ASN A 187 8.97 1.82 0.26
C ASN A 187 8.15 0.61 0.75
N LEU A 188 7.67 -0.18 -0.20
CA LEU A 188 6.96 -1.43 0.07
C LEU A 188 7.95 -2.53 0.42
N LYS A 189 7.62 -3.32 1.45
CA LYS A 189 8.37 -4.51 1.83
C LYS A 189 7.92 -5.67 0.95
N PHE A 190 8.85 -6.33 0.27
CA PHE A 190 8.56 -7.47 -0.61
C PHE A 190 8.66 -8.77 0.18
N LEU A 191 7.59 -9.57 0.14
CA LEU A 191 7.52 -10.89 0.78
C LEU A 191 7.97 -11.98 -0.20
N THR A 192 7.49 -11.88 -1.44
CA THR A 192 7.81 -12.82 -2.52
C THR A 192 8.02 -12.07 -3.84
N ASN A 193 8.21 -12.80 -4.92
CA ASN A 193 8.27 -12.21 -6.27
C ASN A 193 6.90 -11.72 -6.78
N CYS A 194 5.79 -11.87 -6.04
CA CYS A 194 4.46 -11.36 -6.41
C CYS A 194 3.68 -10.78 -5.22
N GLN A 195 4.33 -10.59 -4.06
CA GLN A 195 3.69 -10.03 -2.87
C GLN A 195 4.56 -8.94 -2.27
N LYS A 196 3.92 -7.81 -1.96
CA LYS A 196 4.54 -6.65 -1.33
C LYS A 196 3.51 -5.95 -0.43
N TRP A 197 3.95 -5.26 0.61
CA TRP A 197 3.03 -4.58 1.51
C TRP A 197 3.64 -3.33 2.14
N CYS A 198 2.76 -2.44 2.61
CA CYS A 198 3.14 -1.27 3.39
C CYS A 198 2.87 -1.55 4.87
N SER A 199 3.92 -1.73 5.68
CA SER A 199 3.75 -1.96 7.12
C SER A 199 3.24 -0.75 7.91
N TYR A 200 3.27 0.44 7.31
CA TYR A 200 2.72 1.64 7.93
C TYR A 200 1.22 1.78 7.68
N CYS A 201 0.75 1.46 6.47
CA CYS A 201 -0.67 1.57 6.10
C CYS A 201 -1.45 0.26 6.22
N PHE A 202 -0.79 -0.87 6.50
CA PHE A 202 -1.38 -2.21 6.47
C PHE A 202 -2.06 -2.55 5.13
N ILE A 203 -1.46 -2.13 4.02
CA ILE A 203 -1.97 -2.40 2.67
C ILE A 203 -1.09 -3.44 1.99
N VAL A 204 -1.72 -4.51 1.51
CA VAL A 204 -1.04 -5.65 0.87
C VAL A 204 -1.36 -5.67 -0.62
N TYR A 205 -0.35 -5.97 -1.43
CA TYR A 205 -0.46 -6.10 -2.87
C TYR A 205 -0.07 -7.53 -3.26
N VAL A 206 -0.98 -8.24 -3.93
CA VAL A 206 -0.77 -9.62 -4.38
C VAL A 206 -0.99 -9.71 -5.88
N GLY A 207 0.07 -10.00 -6.63
CA GLY A 207 0.04 -10.17 -8.08
C GLY A 207 -0.24 -11.60 -8.51
N CYS A 208 -1.05 -11.77 -9.56
CA CYS A 208 -1.25 -13.07 -10.22
C CYS A 208 -0.30 -13.23 -11.43
N ARG A 209 0.61 -14.21 -11.34
CA ARG A 209 1.61 -14.49 -12.40
C ARG A 209 1.02 -15.05 -13.70
N TYR A 210 -0.23 -15.48 -13.71
CA TYR A 210 -0.88 -16.04 -14.89
C TYR A 210 -1.73 -15.01 -15.64
N CYS A 211 -2.23 -14.00 -14.93
CA CYS A 211 -3.16 -13.01 -15.48
C CYS A 211 -2.59 -11.60 -15.54
N LEU A 212 -1.43 -11.36 -14.90
CA LEU A 212 -0.89 -10.02 -14.66
C LEU A 212 -1.93 -9.07 -14.05
N THR A 213 -2.65 -9.54 -13.03
CA THR A 213 -3.57 -8.73 -12.21
C THR A 213 -2.97 -8.49 -10.84
N THR A 214 -3.45 -7.47 -10.13
CA THR A 214 -3.00 -7.17 -8.75
C THR A 214 -4.19 -6.98 -7.83
N ASN A 215 -4.20 -7.66 -6.69
CA ASN A 215 -5.16 -7.41 -5.63
C ASN A 215 -4.52 -6.41 -4.65
N ILE A 216 -5.22 -5.31 -4.35
CA ILE A 216 -4.88 -4.39 -3.27
C ILE A 216 -5.81 -4.69 -2.10
N ILE A 217 -5.26 -5.10 -0.98
CA ILE A 217 -6.00 -5.49 0.22
C ILE A 217 -5.78 -4.41 1.27
N PHE A 218 -6.87 -3.78 1.73
CA PHE A 218 -6.82 -2.71 2.72
C PHE A 218 -6.96 -3.28 4.14
N GLY A 219 -5.93 -4.02 4.55
CA GLY A 219 -5.87 -4.75 5.81
C GLY A 219 -5.02 -6.02 5.64
N ILE A 220 -5.16 -6.94 6.60
CA ILE A 220 -4.40 -8.19 6.61
C ILE A 220 -5.36 -9.37 6.54
N THR A 221 -5.07 -10.31 5.67
CA THR A 221 -5.78 -11.58 5.53
C THR A 221 -4.77 -12.67 5.14
N ASN A 222 -5.06 -13.94 5.44
CA ASN A 222 -4.14 -15.05 5.21
C ASN A 222 -4.16 -15.57 3.77
N GLN A 223 -5.17 -15.18 2.97
CA GLN A 223 -5.26 -15.59 1.58
C GLN A 223 -6.10 -14.63 0.74
N THR A 224 -5.87 -14.66 -0.56
CA THR A 224 -6.70 -13.99 -1.56
C THR A 224 -6.76 -14.85 -2.82
N HIS A 225 -7.65 -14.55 -3.75
CA HIS A 225 -7.72 -15.26 -5.03
C HIS A 225 -7.62 -14.27 -6.20
N CYS A 226 -7.05 -14.70 -7.32
CA CYS A 226 -7.09 -13.89 -8.53
C CYS A 226 -8.53 -13.83 -9.04
N LYS A 227 -9.11 -12.63 -9.21
CA LYS A 227 -10.51 -12.50 -9.68
C LYS A 227 -10.77 -13.18 -11.02
N LYS A 228 -9.75 -13.19 -11.90
CA LYS A 228 -9.81 -13.77 -13.25
C LYS A 228 -9.66 -15.29 -13.28
N CYS A 229 -8.55 -15.83 -12.78
CA CYS A 229 -8.26 -17.27 -12.88
C CYS A 229 -8.60 -18.08 -11.62
N LYS A 230 -9.16 -17.43 -10.59
CA LYS A 230 -9.58 -18.02 -9.31
C LYS A 230 -8.47 -18.72 -8.51
N ARG A 231 -7.21 -18.69 -8.96
CA ARG A 231 -6.06 -19.24 -8.23
C ARG A 231 -5.90 -18.54 -6.89
N VAL A 232 -5.83 -19.32 -5.82
CA VAL A 232 -5.61 -18.86 -4.45
C VAL A 232 -4.14 -18.55 -4.23
N SER A 233 -3.87 -17.46 -3.52
CA SER A 233 -2.55 -17.04 -3.05
C SER A 233 -2.59 -16.92 -1.54
N LYS A 234 -1.74 -17.69 -0.85
CA LYS A 234 -1.52 -17.54 0.60
C LYS A 234 -0.70 -16.29 0.87
N ILE A 235 -1.02 -15.56 1.91
CA ILE A 235 -0.35 -14.35 2.35
C ILE A 235 0.22 -14.65 3.73
N ASP A 236 1.54 -14.52 3.85
CA ASP A 236 2.26 -14.70 5.10
C ASP A 236 3.04 -13.41 5.39
N ILE A 237 2.53 -12.63 6.33
CA ILE A 237 3.12 -11.36 6.74
C ILE A 237 3.62 -11.52 8.16
N ASP A 238 4.92 -11.32 8.36
CA ASP A 238 5.48 -11.21 9.70
C ASP A 238 5.00 -9.92 10.38
N LEU A 239 4.05 -10.11 11.31
CA LEU A 239 3.48 -9.05 12.14
C LEU A 239 4.14 -8.94 13.50
N THR A 240 5.18 -9.72 13.82
CA THR A 240 5.81 -9.75 15.17
C THR A 240 6.24 -8.38 15.68
N ASN A 241 6.68 -7.51 14.77
CA ASN A 241 7.13 -6.15 15.09
C ASN A 241 6.09 -5.07 14.78
N THR A 242 4.87 -5.47 14.40
CA THR A 242 3.80 -4.56 13.94
C THR A 242 2.50 -4.74 14.74
N SER A 243 2.29 -5.92 15.34
CA SER A 243 1.18 -6.24 16.23
C SER A 243 1.57 -6.05 17.69
N SER A 244 0.61 -5.61 18.48
CA SER A 244 0.67 -5.57 19.94
C SER A 244 0.43 -6.93 20.61
N GLY A 245 0.02 -7.94 19.83
CA GLY A 245 -0.50 -9.21 20.34
C GLY A 245 -1.90 -9.09 20.96
N ASN A 246 -2.51 -7.90 20.95
CA ASN A 246 -3.87 -7.68 21.45
C ASN A 246 -4.76 -7.05 20.37
N GLN A 247 -5.87 -7.74 20.09
CA GLN A 247 -6.80 -7.38 19.06
C GLN A 247 -7.41 -5.98 19.22
N ASN A 248 -7.78 -5.57 20.44
CA ASN A 248 -8.38 -4.26 20.70
C ASN A 248 -7.39 -3.12 20.42
N ILE A 249 -6.11 -3.31 20.79
CA ILE A 249 -5.06 -2.34 20.49
C ILE A 249 -4.79 -2.32 18.99
N ASP A 250 -4.63 -3.48 18.37
CA ASP A 250 -4.33 -3.57 16.94
C ASP A 250 -5.45 -2.96 16.09
N GLU A 251 -6.71 -3.23 16.44
CA GLU A 251 -7.87 -2.61 15.82
C GLU A 251 -7.86 -1.09 15.99
N PHE A 252 -7.59 -0.60 17.21
CA PHE A 252 -7.46 0.82 17.45
C PHE A 252 -6.33 1.44 16.61
N LEU A 253 -5.15 0.84 16.58
CA LEU A 253 -4.02 1.30 15.79
C LEU A 253 -4.41 1.40 14.31
N ILE A 254 -5.05 0.38 13.74
CA ILE A 254 -5.52 0.43 12.34
C ILE A 254 -6.53 1.55 12.14
N SER A 255 -7.47 1.73 13.07
CA SER A 255 -8.49 2.78 12.99
C SER A 255 -7.91 4.20 12.94
N THR A 256 -6.72 4.42 13.52
CA THR A 256 -6.02 5.71 13.42
C THR A 256 -5.44 5.99 12.03
N ARG A 257 -5.35 4.98 11.17
CA ARG A 257 -4.74 5.07 9.82
C ARG A 257 -5.78 5.07 8.70
N THR A 258 -6.90 4.41 8.94
CA THR A 258 -8.03 4.26 8.01
C THR A 258 -9.32 4.18 8.80
N ASN A 259 -10.40 4.81 8.33
CA ASN A 259 -11.73 4.65 8.91
C ASN A 259 -12.67 3.86 7.98
N THR A 260 -13.80 3.41 8.53
CA THR A 260 -14.82 2.62 7.81
C THR A 260 -15.34 3.36 6.57
N ASP A 261 -15.58 4.67 6.67
CA ASP A 261 -16.06 5.48 5.56
C ASP A 261 -15.11 5.43 4.35
N SER A 262 -13.79 5.45 4.58
CA SER A 262 -12.81 5.30 3.50
C SER A 262 -12.89 3.91 2.87
N TYR A 263 -13.10 2.85 3.64
CA TYR A 263 -13.26 1.50 3.10
C TYR A 263 -14.53 1.36 2.27
N ASP A 264 -15.66 1.90 2.74
CA ASP A 264 -16.92 1.88 2.00
C ASP A 264 -16.80 2.60 0.66
N LYS A 265 -16.13 3.76 0.65
CA LYS A 265 -15.86 4.51 -0.59
C LYS A 265 -14.91 3.76 -1.54
N ILE A 266 -13.90 3.09 -1.02
CA ILE A 266 -12.96 2.28 -1.80
C ILE A 266 -13.69 1.06 -2.40
N ALA A 267 -14.49 0.36 -1.60
CA ALA A 267 -15.30 -0.75 -2.10
C ALA A 267 -16.32 -0.27 -3.13
N GLY A 268 -16.94 0.89 -2.89
CA GLY A 268 -17.88 1.55 -3.79
C GLY A 268 -17.23 2.36 -4.93
N TYR A 269 -15.91 2.25 -5.17
CA TYR A 269 -15.21 3.04 -6.19
C TYR A 269 -15.90 2.91 -7.56
N MET A 270 -16.25 1.68 -7.95
CA MET A 270 -16.90 1.41 -9.25
C MET A 270 -18.27 2.06 -9.42
N ASN A 271 -18.98 2.35 -8.33
CA ASN A 271 -20.30 2.98 -8.40
C ASN A 271 -20.23 4.47 -8.75
N ASN A 272 -19.04 5.08 -8.69
CA ASN A 272 -18.82 6.51 -8.82
C ASN A 272 -17.98 6.88 -10.07
N ILE A 273 -17.73 5.92 -10.96
CA ILE A 273 -16.90 6.12 -12.14
C ILE A 273 -17.76 6.39 -13.38
N ASN A 274 -17.43 7.44 -14.11
CA ASN A 274 -17.94 7.64 -15.46
C ASN A 274 -17.30 6.63 -16.42
N ASP A 275 -18.08 6.06 -17.35
CA ASP A 275 -17.68 5.01 -18.30
C ASP A 275 -16.41 5.31 -19.14
N ASN A 276 -15.98 6.58 -19.19
CA ASN A 276 -14.83 7.06 -19.95
C ASN A 276 -13.63 7.52 -19.10
N SER A 277 -13.66 7.33 -17.78
CA SER A 277 -12.51 7.67 -16.94
C SER A 277 -11.38 6.65 -17.10
N ASP A 278 -10.12 7.11 -17.08
CA ASP A 278 -8.96 6.23 -17.06
C ASP A 278 -8.98 5.38 -15.77
N PRO A 279 -8.99 4.03 -15.86
CA PRO A 279 -8.90 3.15 -14.71
C PRO A 279 -7.75 3.47 -13.75
N LEU A 280 -6.65 4.05 -14.23
CA LEU A 280 -5.51 4.44 -13.39
C LEU A 280 -5.85 5.57 -12.39
N ASN A 281 -6.97 6.28 -12.57
CA ASN A 281 -7.46 7.27 -11.60
C ASN A 281 -7.79 6.65 -10.24
N VAL A 282 -7.96 5.32 -10.17
CA VAL A 282 -8.15 4.59 -8.91
C VAL A 282 -7.04 4.88 -7.90
N TYR A 283 -5.81 5.08 -8.37
CA TYR A 283 -4.70 5.40 -7.49
C TYR A 283 -4.84 6.79 -6.86
N ASN A 284 -5.26 7.79 -7.63
CA ASN A 284 -5.49 9.14 -7.12
C ASN A 284 -6.69 9.16 -6.16
N PHE A 285 -7.71 8.34 -6.44
CA PHE A 285 -8.85 8.14 -5.55
C PHE A 285 -8.42 7.53 -4.21
N ILE A 286 -7.70 6.39 -4.22
CA ILE A 286 -7.16 5.76 -3.01
C ILE A 286 -6.28 6.74 -2.23
N GLU A 287 -5.42 7.48 -2.93
CA GLU A 287 -4.55 8.47 -2.32
C GLU A 287 -5.35 9.55 -1.59
N ARG A 288 -6.42 10.10 -2.21
CA ARG A 288 -7.29 11.08 -1.57
C ARG A 288 -8.04 10.52 -0.36
N GLU A 289 -8.71 9.37 -0.51
CA GLU A 289 -9.54 8.81 0.55
C GLU A 289 -8.74 8.35 1.77
N ILE A 290 -7.46 7.98 1.59
CA ILE A 290 -6.60 7.54 2.70
C ILE A 290 -5.71 8.69 3.22
N LYS A 291 -5.25 9.64 2.39
CA LYS A 291 -4.47 10.80 2.89
C LYS A 291 -5.28 11.71 3.80
N ASN A 292 -6.58 11.86 3.54
CA ASN A 292 -7.47 12.66 4.39
C ASN A 292 -7.54 12.14 5.85
N VAL A 293 -7.28 10.84 6.06
CA VAL A 293 -7.21 10.24 7.40
C VAL A 293 -5.80 10.40 8.00
N ASN A 294 -4.75 10.23 7.17
CA ASN A 294 -3.35 10.34 7.59
C ASN A 294 -2.85 11.77 7.89
N SER A 295 -3.66 12.81 7.66
CA SER A 295 -3.34 14.19 8.09
C SER A 295 -3.33 14.31 9.62
N LYS A 296 -4.04 13.42 10.32
CA LYS A 296 -3.98 13.27 11.78
C LYS A 296 -2.77 12.41 12.15
N ARG A 297 -2.11 12.69 13.29
CA ARG A 297 -0.98 11.85 13.72
C ARG A 297 -1.50 10.45 14.08
N THR A 298 -0.93 9.45 13.41
CA THR A 298 -1.22 8.05 13.66
C THR A 298 -0.59 7.59 14.96
N MET A 299 -1.27 6.71 15.70
CA MET A 299 -0.67 6.06 16.85
C MET A 299 0.14 4.85 16.37
N GLU A 300 1.38 4.73 16.83
CA GLU A 300 2.29 3.66 16.42
C GLU A 300 2.41 2.58 17.49
N TRP A 301 2.58 1.34 17.06
CA TRP A 301 3.16 0.30 17.92
C TRP A 301 4.66 0.52 17.97
N ILE A 302 5.19 0.77 19.18
CA ILE A 302 6.60 1.07 19.41
C ILE A 302 7.22 -0.15 20.10
N PRO A 303 8.15 -0.87 19.44
CA PRO A 303 8.87 -1.96 20.07
C PRO A 303 9.57 -1.48 21.35
N TYR A 304 9.39 -2.20 22.45
CA TYR A 304 9.95 -1.82 23.76
C TYR A 304 11.46 -1.61 23.73
N SER A 305 12.17 -2.36 22.88
CA SER A 305 13.62 -2.23 22.67
C SER A 305 14.07 -0.86 22.14
N GLN A 306 13.15 -0.02 21.64
CA GLN A 306 13.43 1.36 21.26
C GLN A 306 13.38 2.35 22.43
N ILE A 307 12.94 1.91 23.60
CA ILE A 307 12.81 2.70 24.82
C ILE A 307 13.94 2.31 25.78
N SER A 308 14.56 3.34 26.37
CA SER A 308 15.70 3.17 27.27
C SER A 308 15.63 4.16 28.43
N ASN A 309 16.39 3.92 29.50
CA ASN A 309 16.51 4.80 30.66
C ASN A 309 15.16 5.12 31.33
N LEU A 310 14.35 4.10 31.63
CA LEU A 310 13.11 4.29 32.39
C LEU A 310 13.41 4.70 33.83
N GLU A 311 13.16 5.97 34.14
CA GLU A 311 13.28 6.56 35.47
C GLU A 311 11.88 6.89 35.99
N LYS A 312 11.48 6.31 37.13
CA LYS A 312 10.17 6.60 37.72
C LYS A 312 10.12 8.04 38.23
N ILE A 313 9.14 8.81 37.75
CA ILE A 313 8.99 10.23 38.14
C ILE A 313 7.71 10.51 38.93
N ALA A 314 6.68 9.68 38.78
CA ALA A 314 5.44 9.82 39.54
C ALA A 314 4.68 8.48 39.63
N GLU A 315 3.86 8.35 40.67
CA GLU A 315 2.91 7.26 40.84
C GLU A 315 1.63 7.82 41.43
N GLY A 316 0.49 7.38 40.93
CA GLY A 316 -0.83 7.77 41.44
C GLY A 316 -1.84 6.65 41.25
N GLY A 317 -3.12 6.93 41.51
CA GLY A 317 -4.18 5.92 41.47
C GLY A 317 -4.39 5.26 40.10
N PHE A 318 -3.92 5.89 39.02
CA PHE A 318 -4.11 5.42 37.63
C PHE A 318 -2.86 4.81 37.00
N GLY A 319 -1.76 4.68 37.76
CA GLY A 319 -0.54 4.09 37.26
C GLY A 319 0.74 4.82 37.64
N ILE A 320 1.82 4.43 36.97
CA ILE A 320 3.18 4.93 37.18
C ILE A 320 3.64 5.64 35.91
N ILE A 321 4.25 6.81 36.08
CA ILE A 321 4.84 7.58 35.01
C ILE A 321 6.36 7.46 35.10
N TYR A 322 6.97 7.11 33.99
CA TYR A 322 8.42 7.09 33.81
C TYR A 322 8.84 8.19 32.85
N LYS A 323 10.00 8.78 33.08
CA LYS A 323 10.79 9.46 32.05
C LYS A 323 11.61 8.39 31.33
N ALA A 324 11.69 8.47 30.00
CA ALA A 324 12.50 7.56 29.19
C ALA A 324 13.09 8.28 27.98
N ILE A 325 13.97 7.58 27.27
CA ILE A 325 14.56 8.04 26.00
C ILE A 325 14.09 7.10 24.88
N TRP A 326 13.38 7.65 23.89
CA TRP A 326 13.00 6.97 22.65
C TRP A 326 14.04 7.21 21.55
N LEU A 327 14.40 6.15 20.83
CA LEU A 327 15.39 6.16 19.73
C LEU A 327 16.73 6.82 20.12
N LYS A 328 17.13 6.67 21.39
CA LYS A 328 18.37 7.23 21.97
C LYS A 328 18.50 8.76 21.93
N LYS A 329 17.45 9.50 21.61
CA LYS A 329 17.53 10.96 21.44
C LYS A 329 16.36 11.73 22.04
N THR A 330 15.15 11.19 21.96
CA THR A 330 13.95 11.94 22.29
C THR A 330 13.51 11.62 23.71
N PRO A 331 13.51 12.58 24.65
CA PRO A 331 12.91 12.36 25.96
C PRO A 331 11.39 12.19 25.81
N VAL A 332 10.85 11.16 26.44
CA VAL A 332 9.44 10.80 26.40
C VAL A 332 8.93 10.47 27.81
N ALA A 333 7.65 10.70 28.05
CA ALA A 333 6.96 10.16 29.20
C ALA A 333 6.37 8.79 28.83
N VAL A 334 6.54 7.79 29.69
CA VAL A 334 5.95 6.47 29.54
C VAL A 334 4.98 6.27 30.69
N LYS A 335 3.68 6.26 30.38
CA LYS A 335 2.64 5.98 31.36
C LYS A 335 2.33 4.49 31.34
N ARG A 336 2.66 3.81 32.44
CA ARG A 336 2.24 2.44 32.72
C ARG A 336 0.97 2.48 33.54
N PHE A 337 -0.04 1.80 33.06
CA PHE A 337 -1.31 1.65 33.77
C PHE A 337 -1.17 0.48 34.73
N SER A 338 -1.64 0.63 35.96
CA SER A 338 -1.66 -0.47 36.92
C SER A 338 -2.64 -1.53 36.42
N ASN A 339 -2.14 -2.68 35.94
CA ASN A 339 -2.98 -3.66 35.27
C ASN A 339 -3.28 -4.89 36.14
N THR A 340 -4.56 -5.19 36.30
CA THR A 340 -5.09 -6.49 36.76
C THR A 340 -5.46 -7.31 35.52
N GLN A 341 -4.49 -8.02 34.95
CA GLN A 341 -4.63 -9.14 33.99
C GLN A 341 -5.42 -9.00 32.66
N GLU A 342 -6.26 -7.99 32.46
CA GLU A 342 -6.88 -7.64 31.16
C GLU A 342 -6.50 -6.22 30.76
N ILE A 343 -6.57 -5.87 29.48
CA ILE A 343 -6.45 -4.44 29.10
C ILE A 343 -7.57 -3.69 29.79
N SER A 344 -7.21 -2.86 30.77
CA SER A 344 -8.22 -2.04 31.44
C SER A 344 -8.96 -1.20 30.40
N GLU A 345 -10.29 -1.17 30.49
CA GLU A 345 -11.12 -0.27 29.69
C GLU A 345 -10.63 1.19 29.82
N CYS A 346 -10.10 1.53 31.00
CA CYS A 346 -9.40 2.79 31.27
C CYS A 346 -8.26 3.09 30.30
N PHE A 347 -7.39 2.12 30.01
CA PHE A 347 -6.30 2.27 29.05
C PHE A 347 -6.83 2.63 27.65
N LEU A 348 -7.77 1.84 27.13
CA LEU A 348 -8.34 2.07 25.80
C LEU A 348 -9.11 3.39 25.73
N ASN A 349 -9.85 3.74 26.78
CA ASN A 349 -10.59 5.00 26.84
C ASN A 349 -9.65 6.20 26.86
N GLU A 350 -8.54 6.15 27.61
CA GLU A 350 -7.54 7.22 27.61
C GLU A 350 -6.85 7.34 26.25
N VAL A 351 -6.41 6.23 25.67
CA VAL A 351 -5.81 6.18 24.32
C VAL A 351 -6.75 6.76 23.26
N ARG A 352 -8.03 6.36 23.26
CA ARG A 352 -9.05 6.87 22.34
C ARG A 352 -9.30 8.36 22.53
N SER A 353 -9.33 8.83 23.78
CA SER A 353 -9.57 10.24 24.09
C SER A 353 -8.41 11.12 23.65
N LEU A 354 -7.17 10.69 23.92
CA LEU A 354 -5.97 11.38 23.46
C LEU A 354 -5.90 11.44 21.92
N HIS A 355 -6.28 10.36 21.23
CA HIS A 355 -6.34 10.37 19.76
C HIS A 355 -7.37 11.35 19.21
N ARG A 356 -8.55 11.45 19.84
CA ARG A 356 -9.59 12.41 19.43
C ARG A 356 -9.13 13.86 19.59
N CYS A 357 -8.38 14.16 20.64
CA CYS A 357 -7.91 15.51 20.94
C CYS A 357 -6.52 15.84 20.37
N TYR A 358 -5.92 14.95 19.57
CA TYR A 358 -4.52 15.07 19.17
C TYR A 358 -4.14 16.41 18.51
N ASP A 359 -5.01 16.96 17.66
CA ASP A 359 -4.74 18.18 16.87
C ASP A 359 -4.95 19.48 17.67
N THR A 360 -5.24 19.41 18.97
CA THR A 360 -5.43 20.58 19.82
C THR A 360 -4.10 21.11 20.37
N VAL A 361 -3.97 22.45 20.46
CA VAL A 361 -2.67 23.14 20.64
C VAL A 361 -2.08 22.99 22.06
N PHE A 362 -2.88 22.59 23.06
CA PHE A 362 -2.47 22.49 24.46
C PHE A 362 -2.69 21.11 25.10
N ILE A 363 -2.99 20.09 24.30
CA ILE A 363 -3.05 18.70 24.77
C ILE A 363 -1.69 18.04 24.60
N VAL A 364 -1.28 17.27 25.63
CA VAL A 364 -0.03 16.50 25.61
C VAL A 364 -0.06 15.51 24.46
N LYS A 365 0.94 15.58 23.58
CA LYS A 365 1.02 14.71 22.42
C LYS A 365 1.36 13.28 22.84
N TYR A 366 0.86 12.32 22.09
CA TYR A 366 1.32 10.94 22.16
C TYR A 366 2.20 10.59 20.96
N TYR A 367 2.94 9.50 21.11
CA TYR A 367 3.72 8.88 20.04
C TYR A 367 3.22 7.48 19.71
N GLY A 368 2.89 6.66 20.71
CA GLY A 368 2.53 5.28 20.46
C GLY A 368 2.27 4.46 21.72
N ILE A 369 2.03 3.17 21.50
CA ILE A 369 1.83 2.16 22.54
C ILE A 369 3.01 1.19 22.50
N THR A 370 3.43 0.72 23.67
CA THR A 370 4.40 -0.37 23.80
C THR A 370 3.93 -1.38 24.85
N GLN A 371 4.63 -2.49 25.00
CA GLN A 371 4.36 -3.48 26.04
C GLN A 371 5.66 -3.88 26.72
N ASP A 372 5.64 -3.92 28.05
CA ASP A 372 6.75 -4.43 28.83
C ASP A 372 6.93 -5.93 28.54
N PRO A 373 8.12 -6.37 28.08
CA PRO A 373 8.31 -7.76 27.68
C PRO A 373 8.27 -8.74 28.86
N VAL A 374 8.51 -8.27 30.10
CA VAL A 374 8.60 -9.09 31.32
C VAL A 374 7.23 -9.21 31.97
N ILE A 375 6.61 -8.09 32.33
CA ILE A 375 5.34 -8.09 33.07
C ILE A 375 4.11 -8.04 32.15
N LYS A 376 4.31 -7.83 30.84
CA LYS A 376 3.26 -7.80 29.80
C LYS A 376 2.26 -6.65 29.90
N ASP A 377 2.53 -5.65 30.72
CA ASP A 377 1.74 -4.43 30.81
C ASP A 377 1.89 -3.55 29.56
N TYR A 378 0.77 -3.07 29.04
CA TYR A 378 0.75 -2.05 28.00
C TYR A 378 1.04 -0.67 28.57
N MET A 379 1.80 0.12 27.82
CA MET A 379 2.27 1.44 28.21
C MET A 379 2.06 2.44 27.09
N LEU A 380 1.68 3.66 27.46
CA LEU A 380 1.50 4.76 26.53
C LEU A 380 2.74 5.64 26.51
N ILE A 381 3.22 5.97 25.31
CA ILE A 381 4.39 6.82 25.09
C ILE A 381 3.92 8.22 24.68
N MET A 382 4.35 9.23 25.43
CA MET A 382 3.87 10.60 25.36
C MET A 382 5.00 11.62 25.35
N GLU A 383 4.69 12.84 24.95
CA GLU A 383 5.57 13.99 25.09
C GLU A 383 5.95 14.21 26.56
N TYR A 384 7.25 14.38 26.82
CA TYR A 384 7.76 14.66 28.15
C TYR A 384 7.70 16.15 28.46
N ALA A 385 6.84 16.53 29.41
CA ALA A 385 6.77 17.90 29.93
C ALA A 385 7.95 18.16 30.89
N SER A 386 9.02 18.77 30.38
CA SER A 386 10.24 19.02 31.15
C SER A 386 10.07 19.97 32.34
N GLY A 387 9.04 20.83 32.31
CA GLY A 387 8.67 21.71 33.41
C GLY A 387 7.90 21.03 34.56
N GLY A 388 7.61 19.74 34.44
CA GLY A 388 6.85 19.00 35.46
C GLY A 388 5.36 19.35 35.45
N ASN A 389 4.69 19.11 36.58
CA ASN A 389 3.27 19.45 36.74
C ASN A 389 3.10 20.87 37.28
N LEU A 390 2.00 21.52 36.86
CA LEU A 390 1.72 22.91 37.23
C LEU A 390 1.60 23.11 38.74
N HIS A 391 1.06 22.14 39.48
CA HIS A 391 0.86 22.24 40.92
C HIS A 391 2.19 22.41 41.66
N ASP A 392 3.17 21.56 41.38
CA ASP A 392 4.48 21.63 42.01
C ASP A 392 5.27 22.87 41.52
N TYR A 393 5.17 23.20 40.23
CA TYR A 393 5.75 24.44 39.71
C TYR A 393 5.22 25.69 40.45
N LEU A 394 3.91 25.75 40.69
CA LEU A 394 3.28 26.84 41.42
C LEU A 394 3.72 26.87 42.88
N LYS A 395 3.81 25.73 43.59
CA LYS A 395 4.28 25.71 44.98
C LYS A 395 5.62 26.41 45.16
N GLU A 396 6.54 26.21 44.24
CA GLU A 396 7.90 26.76 44.33
C GLU A 396 8.00 28.19 43.80
N ASN A 397 7.18 28.56 42.81
CA ASN A 397 7.37 29.80 42.03
C ASN A 397 6.24 30.82 42.16
N PHE A 398 5.16 30.54 42.89
CA PHE A 398 3.93 31.36 42.87
C PHE A 398 4.15 32.87 43.09
N THR A 399 5.07 33.23 43.99
CA THR A 399 5.41 34.62 44.34
C THR A 399 6.22 35.33 43.25
N ASN A 400 6.96 34.58 42.44
CA ASN A 400 7.90 35.10 41.45
C ASN A 400 7.28 35.20 40.05
N ILE A 401 6.15 34.54 39.82
CA ILE A 401 5.45 34.55 38.53
C ILE A 401 4.69 35.88 38.37
N LYS A 402 4.96 36.60 37.27
CA LYS A 402 4.25 37.83 36.90
C LYS A 402 2.77 37.54 36.58
N TRP A 403 1.89 38.50 36.86
CA TRP A 403 0.45 38.38 36.55
C TRP A 403 0.16 38.00 35.10
N ILE A 404 0.88 38.59 34.15
CA ILE A 404 0.72 38.26 32.72
C ILE A 404 1.00 36.78 32.42
N THR A 405 1.98 36.17 33.10
CA THR A 405 2.29 34.74 32.95
C THR A 405 1.22 33.87 33.59
N LYS A 406 0.64 34.29 34.73
CA LYS A 406 -0.51 33.58 35.34
C LYS A 406 -1.72 33.57 34.41
N LEU A 407 -2.03 34.72 33.79
CA LEU A 407 -3.09 34.83 32.79
C LEU A 407 -2.82 33.96 31.58
N ALA A 408 -1.57 33.95 31.08
CA ALA A 408 -1.19 33.10 29.95
C ALA A 408 -1.38 31.60 30.27
N ILE A 409 -0.98 31.14 31.46
CA ILE A 409 -1.20 29.75 31.91
C ILE A 409 -2.71 29.43 31.94
N LEU A 410 -3.53 30.34 32.50
CA LEU A 410 -4.99 30.15 32.53
C LEU A 410 -5.59 30.08 31.13
N CYS A 411 -5.18 30.96 30.20
CA CYS A 411 -5.62 30.90 28.81
C CYS A 411 -5.25 29.56 28.17
N GLN A 412 -4.02 29.07 28.36
CA GLN A 412 -3.59 27.77 27.83
C GLN A 412 -4.42 26.59 28.40
N ILE A 413 -4.80 26.65 29.68
CA ILE A 413 -5.68 25.63 30.30
C ILE A 413 -7.10 25.71 29.74
N CYS A 414 -7.63 26.91 29.47
CA CYS A 414 -8.95 27.08 28.90
C CYS A 414 -9.03 26.65 27.43
N ASP A 415 -7.94 26.83 26.68
CA ASP A 415 -7.85 26.50 25.26
C ASP A 415 -7.63 24.99 25.02
N GLY A 416 -7.07 24.27 25.99
CA GLY A 416 -6.88 22.81 25.95
C GLY A 416 -8.06 22.06 26.52
#